data_AF-A0A150AIP0-F1
#
_entry.id   AF-A0A150AIP0-F1
#
_cell.length_a   1.000
_cell.length_b   1.000
_cell.length_c   1.000
_cell.angle_alpha   90.00
_cell.angle_beta   90.00
_cell.angle_gamma   90.00
#
_symmetry.space_group_name_H-M   'P 1'
#
loop_
_entity.id
_entity.type
_entity.pdbx_description
1 polymer ?
#
loop_
_entity_poly.entity_id
_entity_poly.type
_entity_poly.pdbx_seq_one_letter_code
_entity_poly.pdbx_strand_id
1 'polypeptide(L)'
;MKQLIVALSLMIVSHFAYSQDEEFLIQENQAGIFKVGEDIPRVDARGLFYRMEEKFDVVSTPDGDIEVPYVLFSIDGENLVKLALELDHSIGAYTDEIKEITVLSPKYKTAKGIGVGSSIENFIEQYADYKLWYTYISDMYVIDTKTLKSTQFLLNGEDYVEEVDFDNDYTPLLESKFKEGAKIQTIRFF
;
A
#
# COMPACT_ATOMS: atom_id res chain seq x y z
N MET A 1 5.97 -19.35 63.15
CA MET A 1 5.74 -17.95 62.73
C MET A 1 6.75 -17.58 61.66
N LYS A 2 6.31 -17.55 60.40
CA LYS A 2 6.80 -16.65 59.33
C LYS A 2 5.90 -16.90 58.12
N GLN A 3 5.11 -15.89 57.80
CA GLN A 3 4.19 -15.84 56.68
C GLN A 3 4.98 -15.89 55.38
N LEU A 4 4.52 -16.68 54.40
CA LEU A 4 4.90 -16.48 53.00
C LEU A 4 3.64 -16.02 52.26
N ILE A 5 3.75 -14.80 51.75
CA ILE A 5 2.72 -14.08 51.00
C ILE A 5 2.57 -14.76 49.65
N VAL A 6 1.36 -15.21 49.34
CA VAL A 6 0.96 -15.61 47.98
C VAL A 6 0.75 -14.33 47.19
N ALA A 7 1.70 -13.98 46.33
CA ALA A 7 1.51 -12.93 45.33
C ALA A 7 0.72 -13.53 44.17
N LEU A 8 -0.60 -13.32 44.18
CA LEU A 8 -1.46 -13.60 43.04
C LEU A 8 -1.22 -12.48 42.02
N SER A 9 -0.31 -12.69 41.07
CA SER A 9 -0.12 -11.80 39.93
C SER A 9 -1.32 -11.94 39.00
N LEU A 10 -2.27 -11.00 39.14
CA LEU A 10 -3.40 -10.82 38.24
C LEU A 10 -2.85 -10.28 36.91
N MET A 11 -2.49 -11.14 35.96
CA MET A 11 -2.28 -10.71 34.58
C MET A 11 -3.64 -10.32 34.00
N ILE A 12 -3.91 -9.03 33.93
CA ILE A 12 -4.94 -8.51 33.04
C ILE A 12 -4.37 -8.63 31.63
N VAL A 13 -4.58 -9.78 30.99
CA VAL A 13 -4.39 -9.90 29.55
C VAL A 13 -5.56 -9.17 28.92
N SER A 14 -5.37 -7.88 28.61
CA SER A 14 -6.27 -7.16 27.74
C SER A 14 -6.30 -7.90 26.40
N HIS A 15 -7.36 -8.67 26.17
CA HIS A 15 -7.67 -9.21 24.86
C HIS A 15 -8.03 -8.01 23.96
N PHE A 16 -7.04 -7.40 23.34
CA PHE A 16 -7.29 -6.78 22.05
C PHE A 16 -7.55 -7.95 21.10
N ALA A 17 -8.82 -8.25 20.88
CA ALA A 17 -9.25 -9.09 19.77
C ALA A 17 -8.94 -8.34 18.48
N TYR A 18 -7.68 -8.39 18.05
CA TYR A 18 -7.29 -7.99 16.71
C TYR A 18 -7.98 -8.99 15.76
N SER A 19 -9.05 -8.56 15.10
CA SER A 19 -9.68 -9.45 14.11
C SER A 19 -8.73 -9.57 12.93
N GLN A 20 -8.58 -10.78 12.39
CA GLN A 20 -7.82 -11.00 11.15
C GLN A 20 -8.32 -10.09 10.00
N ASP A 21 -9.57 -9.64 10.07
CA ASP A 21 -10.18 -8.78 9.06
C ASP A 21 -9.58 -7.37 9.04
N GLU A 22 -9.03 -6.88 10.16
CA GLU A 22 -8.37 -5.55 10.22
C GLU A 22 -6.90 -5.59 9.78
N GLU A 23 -6.25 -6.76 9.83
CA GLU A 23 -4.83 -6.92 9.50
C GLU A 23 -4.52 -6.53 8.07
N PHE A 24 -5.41 -6.92 7.16
CA PHE A 24 -5.25 -6.72 5.72
C PHE A 24 -6.29 -5.75 5.17
N LEU A 25 -6.86 -4.89 6.03
CA LEU A 25 -7.85 -3.92 5.60
C LEU A 25 -7.19 -2.69 4.97
N ILE A 26 -7.63 -2.35 3.77
CA ILE A 26 -7.29 -1.08 3.09
C ILE A 26 -8.30 -0.01 3.49
N GLN A 27 -7.79 1.12 3.96
CA GLN A 27 -8.53 2.34 4.27
C GLN A 27 -7.80 3.56 3.67
N GLU A 28 -8.37 4.75 3.83
CA GLU A 28 -7.72 5.98 3.41
C GLU A 28 -6.33 6.12 4.07
N ASN A 29 -5.29 6.28 3.26
CA ASN A 29 -3.88 6.40 3.70
C ASN A 29 -3.33 5.23 4.50
N GLN A 30 -3.97 4.06 4.46
CA GLN A 30 -3.64 2.97 5.37
C GLN A 30 -3.84 1.60 4.74
N ALA A 31 -2.85 0.72 4.96
CA ALA A 31 -2.93 -0.70 4.66
C ALA A 31 -2.65 -1.49 5.95
N GLY A 32 -3.71 -1.98 6.59
CA GLY A 32 -3.61 -2.70 7.85
C GLY A 32 -2.96 -1.83 8.93
N ILE A 33 -1.76 -2.20 9.37
CA ILE A 33 -1.02 -1.49 10.39
C ILE A 33 -0.16 -0.32 9.88
N PHE A 34 0.02 -0.20 8.56
CA PHE A 34 0.88 0.80 7.93
C PHE A 34 0.04 2.01 7.54
N LYS A 35 0.47 3.22 7.90
CA LYS A 35 -0.25 4.46 7.60
C LYS A 35 0.72 5.55 7.17
N VAL A 36 0.38 6.26 6.09
CA VAL A 36 1.18 7.38 5.57
C VAL A 36 1.25 8.50 6.61
N GLY A 37 2.45 9.08 6.77
CA GLY A 37 2.78 10.12 7.75
C GLY A 37 3.03 9.62 9.17
N GLU A 38 3.03 8.29 9.40
CA GLU A 38 3.40 7.69 10.68
C GLU A 38 4.75 6.97 10.57
N ASP A 39 5.43 6.74 11.70
CA ASP A 39 6.66 5.95 11.73
C ASP A 39 6.39 4.48 11.36
N ILE A 40 7.40 3.83 10.77
CA ILE A 40 7.37 2.38 10.54
C ILE A 40 7.10 1.65 11.86
N PRO A 41 6.07 0.78 11.93
CA PRO A 41 5.77 0.06 13.16
C PRO A 41 6.90 -0.90 13.52
N ARG A 42 7.56 -0.66 14.65
CA ARG A 42 8.57 -1.57 15.19
C ARG A 42 7.88 -2.83 15.74
N VAL A 43 8.42 -3.99 15.35
CA VAL A 43 7.69 -5.26 15.14
C VAL A 43 7.35 -6.05 16.42
N ASP A 44 7.27 -5.41 17.59
CA ASP A 44 6.93 -6.10 18.86
C ASP A 44 5.55 -5.76 19.44
N ALA A 45 4.84 -4.77 18.89
CA ALA A 45 3.62 -4.27 19.53
C ALA A 45 2.35 -5.13 19.35
N ARG A 46 2.29 -6.07 18.39
CA ARG A 46 1.00 -6.68 17.97
C ARG A 46 0.99 -8.19 17.63
N GLY A 47 2.09 -8.92 17.82
CA GLY A 47 2.13 -10.39 17.66
C GLY A 47 2.19 -10.90 16.20
N LEU A 48 2.44 -10.03 15.23
CA LEU A 48 2.63 -10.38 13.83
C LEU A 48 4.13 -10.54 13.52
N PHE A 49 4.51 -11.71 13.00
CA PHE A 49 5.89 -12.04 12.65
C PHE A 49 6.21 -11.56 11.24
N TYR A 50 6.11 -10.25 10.99
CA TYR A 50 6.60 -9.70 9.74
C TYR A 50 8.11 -9.90 9.64
N ARG A 51 8.57 -10.38 8.49
CA ARG A 51 9.96 -10.25 8.09
C ARG A 51 10.13 -8.89 7.39
N MET A 52 11.01 -8.08 7.97
CA MET A 52 11.37 -6.75 7.49
C MET A 52 12.71 -6.82 6.75
N GLU A 53 12.78 -6.25 5.55
CA GLU A 53 14.02 -6.08 4.80
C GLU A 53 14.16 -4.63 4.33
N GLU A 54 15.27 -3.98 4.66
CA GLU A 54 15.65 -2.71 4.05
C GLU A 54 16.27 -2.98 2.68
N LYS A 55 15.83 -2.21 1.68
CA LYS A 55 16.24 -2.31 0.28
C LYS A 55 16.33 -0.91 -0.33
N PHE A 56 16.75 -0.84 -1.58
CA PHE A 56 16.83 0.40 -2.35
C PHE A 56 16.29 0.16 -3.76
N ASP A 57 15.60 1.17 -4.31
CA ASP A 57 15.40 1.30 -5.74
C ASP A 57 16.50 2.19 -6.32
N VAL A 58 16.84 1.97 -7.59
CA VAL A 58 17.70 2.89 -8.34
C VAL A 58 16.81 3.76 -9.22
N VAL A 59 16.86 5.07 -9.00
CA VAL A 59 16.11 6.06 -9.78
C VAL A 59 17.09 6.86 -10.62
N SER A 60 16.93 6.81 -11.95
CA SER A 60 17.74 7.63 -12.85
C SER A 60 17.25 9.07 -12.87
N THR A 61 18.16 10.00 -12.59
CA THR A 61 17.90 11.44 -12.62
C THR A 61 18.84 12.13 -13.63
N PRO A 62 18.59 13.40 -14.01
CA PRO A 62 19.52 14.15 -14.84
C PRO A 62 20.94 14.26 -14.27
N ASP A 63 21.07 14.18 -12.94
CA ASP A 63 22.33 14.30 -12.20
C ASP A 63 23.00 12.93 -11.93
N GLY A 64 22.38 11.84 -12.41
CA GLY A 64 22.84 10.46 -12.23
C GLY A 64 21.82 9.58 -11.51
N ASP A 65 22.20 8.33 -11.31
CA ASP A 65 21.36 7.37 -10.58
C ASP A 65 21.45 7.63 -9.06
N ILE A 66 20.31 7.65 -8.40
CA ILE A 66 20.20 7.75 -6.94
C ILE A 66 19.58 6.48 -6.35
N GLU A 67 20.07 6.07 -5.19
CA GLU A 67 19.47 4.99 -4.40
C GLU A 67 18.41 5.57 -3.47
N VAL A 68 17.18 5.08 -3.59
CA VAL A 68 16.05 5.46 -2.75
C VAL A 68 15.70 4.28 -1.84
N PRO A 69 15.90 4.39 -0.51
CA PRO A 69 15.63 3.31 0.41
C PRO A 69 14.12 3.07 0.54
N TYR A 70 13.78 1.81 0.77
CA TYR A 70 12.45 1.38 1.14
C TYR A 70 12.52 0.19 2.09
N VAL A 71 11.44 -0.03 2.84
CA VAL A 71 11.30 -1.18 3.72
C VAL A 71 10.26 -2.14 3.15
N LEU A 72 10.64 -3.40 2.98
CA LEU A 72 9.78 -4.47 2.48
C LEU A 72 9.31 -5.36 3.62
N PHE A 73 8.00 -5.50 3.75
CA PHE A 73 7.35 -6.39 4.72
C PHE A 73 6.86 -7.65 4.03
N SER A 74 7.14 -8.81 4.64
CA SER A 74 6.77 -10.13 4.14
C SER A 74 6.29 -11.06 5.25
N ILE A 75 5.43 -12.02 4.91
CA ILE A 75 5.01 -13.14 5.76
C ILE A 75 5.19 -14.42 4.96
N ASP A 76 5.83 -15.44 5.55
CA ASP A 76 6.07 -16.75 4.93
C ASP A 76 6.72 -16.68 3.53
N GLY A 77 7.55 -15.66 3.30
CA GLY A 77 8.22 -15.43 2.02
C GLY A 77 7.40 -14.70 0.95
N GLU A 78 6.14 -14.36 1.24
CA GLU A 78 5.30 -13.53 0.37
C GLU A 78 5.50 -12.04 0.68
N ASN A 79 5.86 -11.25 -0.33
CA ASN A 79 5.95 -9.80 -0.20
C ASN A 79 4.56 -9.19 -0.08
N LEU A 80 4.35 -8.42 0.98
CA LEU A 80 3.04 -7.87 1.33
C LEU A 80 2.93 -6.40 0.97
N VAL A 81 3.84 -5.59 1.54
CA VAL A 81 3.84 -4.14 1.45
C VAL A 81 5.27 -3.64 1.34
N LYS A 82 5.48 -2.65 0.48
CA LYS A 82 6.69 -1.84 0.38
C LYS A 82 6.39 -0.45 0.93
N LEU A 83 7.27 0.07 1.79
CA LEU A 83 7.15 1.39 2.38
C LEU A 83 8.29 2.28 1.88
N ALA A 84 7.96 3.36 1.17
CA ALA A 84 8.92 4.41 0.87
C ALA A 84 8.98 5.40 2.03
N LEU A 85 10.18 5.88 2.33
CA LEU A 85 10.44 6.72 3.49
C LEU A 85 10.50 8.20 3.10
N GLU A 86 10.14 9.07 4.05
CA GLU A 86 10.23 10.52 3.83
C GLU A 86 11.70 10.99 3.90
N LEU A 87 12.06 11.91 2.99
CA LEU A 87 13.39 12.53 2.96
C LEU A 87 13.36 13.85 3.73
N ASP A 88 14.08 13.92 4.85
CA ASP A 88 14.29 15.20 5.53
C ASP A 88 15.36 16.02 4.78
N HIS A 89 14.90 17.01 4.03
CA HIS A 89 15.75 17.92 3.26
C HIS A 89 16.67 18.81 4.12
N SER A 90 16.39 18.98 5.41
CA SER A 90 17.22 19.79 6.30
C SER A 90 18.52 19.09 6.69
N ILE A 91 18.49 17.76 6.77
CA ILE A 91 19.64 16.91 7.13
C ILE A 91 20.12 16.02 5.97
N GLY A 92 19.36 15.96 4.87
CA GLY A 92 19.69 15.15 3.69
C GLY A 92 19.63 13.65 3.97
N ALA A 93 18.71 13.21 4.83
CA ALA A 93 18.59 11.81 5.23
C ALA A 93 17.12 11.37 5.29
N TYR A 94 16.88 10.09 5.04
CA TYR A 94 15.54 9.49 5.17
C TYR A 94 15.18 9.29 6.64
N THR A 95 13.92 9.55 6.98
CA THR A 95 13.35 9.33 8.32
C THR A 95 12.67 7.95 8.38
N ASP A 96 12.23 7.55 9.57
CA ASP A 96 11.36 6.37 9.73
C ASP A 96 9.89 6.68 9.33
N GLU A 97 9.57 7.90 8.89
CA GLU A 97 8.21 8.30 8.52
C GLU A 97 7.83 7.71 7.14
N ILE A 98 6.67 7.07 7.08
CA ILE A 98 6.14 6.47 5.86
C ILE A 98 5.63 7.58 4.93
N LYS A 99 6.29 7.77 3.79
CA LYS A 99 5.85 8.67 2.72
C LYS A 99 4.85 8.02 1.79
N GLU A 100 5.14 6.78 1.37
CA GLU A 100 4.29 6.05 0.44
C GLU A 100 4.17 4.60 0.90
N ILE A 101 2.97 4.06 0.79
CA ILE A 101 2.71 2.63 0.98
C ILE A 101 2.40 2.04 -0.39
N THR A 102 3.07 0.95 -0.77
CA THR A 102 2.73 0.14 -1.95
C THR A 102 2.34 -1.26 -1.49
N VAL A 103 1.07 -1.62 -1.67
CA VAL A 103 0.53 -2.96 -1.42
C VAL A 103 0.78 -3.85 -2.64
N LEU A 104 1.37 -5.02 -2.38
CA LEU A 104 1.79 -6.00 -3.37
C LEU A 104 0.96 -7.29 -3.29
N SER A 105 0.46 -7.65 -2.10
CA SER A 105 -0.24 -8.91 -1.88
C SER A 105 -1.75 -8.79 -2.07
N PRO A 106 -2.40 -9.81 -2.68
CA PRO A 106 -3.86 -9.90 -2.76
C PRO A 106 -4.54 -10.09 -1.40
N LYS A 107 -3.79 -10.34 -0.32
CA LYS A 107 -4.33 -10.42 1.05
C LYS A 107 -5.00 -9.11 1.47
N TYR A 108 -4.46 -7.97 1.05
CA TYR A 108 -5.00 -6.66 1.37
C TYR A 108 -6.25 -6.34 0.54
N LYS A 109 -7.34 -6.00 1.21
CA LYS A 109 -8.64 -5.68 0.59
C LYS A 109 -9.27 -4.47 1.25
N THR A 110 -9.97 -3.64 0.48
CA THR A 110 -10.88 -2.62 1.02
C THR A 110 -12.07 -3.28 1.73
N ALA A 111 -12.84 -2.50 2.49
CA ALA A 111 -14.10 -2.98 3.08
C ALA A 111 -15.13 -3.48 2.03
N LYS A 112 -14.94 -3.14 0.75
CA LYS A 112 -15.76 -3.64 -0.37
C LYS A 112 -15.13 -4.84 -1.10
N GLY A 113 -14.06 -5.42 -0.57
CA GLY A 113 -13.39 -6.60 -1.13
C GLY A 113 -12.51 -6.32 -2.35
N ILE A 114 -12.17 -5.05 -2.63
CA ILE A 114 -11.28 -4.68 -3.73
C ILE A 114 -9.83 -4.70 -3.25
N GLY A 115 -8.94 -5.34 -4.00
CA GLY A 115 -7.51 -5.28 -3.73
C GLY A 115 -6.68 -5.73 -4.93
N VAL A 116 -5.41 -6.05 -4.72
CA VAL A 116 -4.57 -6.63 -5.77
C VAL A 116 -5.23 -7.90 -6.33
N GLY A 117 -5.25 -8.01 -7.65
CA GLY A 117 -5.89 -9.08 -8.41
C GLY A 117 -7.41 -8.91 -8.65
N SER A 118 -8.06 -7.89 -8.07
CA SER A 118 -9.43 -7.54 -8.45
C SER A 118 -9.45 -6.97 -9.88
N SER A 119 -10.49 -7.28 -10.64
CA SER A 119 -10.63 -6.77 -12.01
C SER A 119 -11.20 -5.35 -12.04
N ILE A 120 -11.08 -4.67 -13.19
CA ILE A 120 -11.66 -3.35 -13.43
C ILE A 120 -13.19 -3.41 -13.28
N GLU A 121 -13.84 -4.44 -13.80
CA GLU A 121 -15.30 -4.61 -13.74
C GLU A 121 -15.76 -4.72 -12.28
N ASN A 122 -15.09 -5.57 -11.48
CA ASN A 122 -15.36 -5.70 -10.05
C ASN A 122 -15.15 -4.36 -9.32
N PHE A 123 -14.13 -3.57 -9.70
CA PHE A 123 -13.89 -2.27 -9.09
C PHE A 123 -15.06 -1.32 -9.35
N ILE A 124 -15.49 -1.21 -10.61
CA ILE A 124 -16.53 -0.28 -11.05
C ILE A 124 -17.89 -0.63 -10.44
N GLU A 125 -18.20 -1.92 -10.28
CA GLU A 125 -19.39 -2.38 -9.56
C GLU A 125 -19.42 -1.89 -8.10
N GLN A 126 -18.26 -1.85 -7.43
CA GLN A 126 -18.15 -1.44 -6.04
C GLN A 126 -18.01 0.08 -5.86
N TYR A 127 -17.45 0.78 -6.85
CA TYR A 127 -17.15 2.21 -6.82
C TYR A 127 -17.66 2.93 -8.07
N ALA A 128 -18.94 3.28 -8.08
CA ALA A 128 -19.57 3.98 -9.20
C ALA A 128 -19.00 5.39 -9.48
N ASP A 129 -18.23 5.96 -8.54
CA ASP A 129 -17.56 7.26 -8.63
C ASP A 129 -16.10 7.16 -9.12
N TYR A 130 -15.76 6.06 -9.79
CA TYR A 130 -14.42 5.78 -10.27
C TYR A 130 -13.91 6.78 -11.32
N LYS A 131 -12.59 6.81 -11.48
CA LYS A 131 -11.92 7.40 -12.65
C LYS A 131 -10.86 6.44 -13.15
N LEU A 132 -10.80 6.31 -14.47
CA LEU A 132 -9.72 5.64 -15.18
C LEU A 132 -8.89 6.69 -15.91
N TRP A 133 -7.58 6.67 -15.71
CA TRP A 133 -6.69 7.66 -16.30
C TRP A 133 -5.25 7.16 -16.42
N TYR A 134 -4.50 7.83 -17.29
CA TYR A 134 -3.09 7.63 -17.55
C TYR A 134 -2.29 8.89 -17.21
N THR A 135 -1.05 8.71 -16.77
CA THR A 135 -0.06 9.80 -16.68
C THR A 135 1.24 9.43 -17.36
N TYR A 136 1.72 10.30 -18.24
CA TYR A 136 3.00 10.12 -18.93
C TYR A 136 4.20 10.41 -18.02
N ILE A 137 4.02 11.16 -16.92
CA ILE A 137 5.11 11.54 -16.00
C ILE A 137 5.77 10.30 -15.41
N SER A 138 4.97 9.28 -15.15
CA SER A 138 5.43 8.06 -14.49
C SER A 138 4.89 6.79 -15.17
N ASP A 139 4.42 6.95 -16.41
CA ASP A 139 3.90 5.88 -17.27
C ASP A 139 2.94 4.91 -16.55
N MET A 140 1.93 5.48 -15.88
CA MET A 140 1.01 4.71 -15.03
C MET A 140 -0.41 4.75 -15.55
N TYR A 141 -1.05 3.58 -15.53
CA TYR A 141 -2.47 3.37 -15.77
C TYR A 141 -3.14 3.19 -14.41
N VAL A 142 -4.09 4.06 -14.10
CA VAL A 142 -4.67 4.18 -12.77
C VAL A 142 -6.18 4.06 -12.84
N ILE A 143 -6.74 3.28 -11.90
CA ILE A 143 -8.13 3.41 -11.48
C ILE A 143 -8.18 3.94 -10.05
N ASP A 144 -8.99 4.97 -9.80
CA ASP A 144 -9.21 5.52 -8.46
C ASP A 144 -10.70 5.80 -8.20
N THR A 145 -11.03 6.24 -6.99
CA THR A 145 -12.38 6.59 -6.54
C THR A 145 -12.32 7.78 -5.60
N LYS A 146 -13.34 8.66 -5.61
CA LYS A 146 -13.41 9.78 -4.65
C LYS A 146 -13.67 9.31 -3.20
N THR A 147 -14.07 8.04 -3.04
CA THR A 147 -14.23 7.41 -1.73
C THR A 147 -12.89 7.22 -1.02
N LEU A 148 -11.82 6.95 -1.77
CA LEU A 148 -10.47 6.71 -1.26
C LEU A 148 -9.50 7.69 -1.93
N LYS A 149 -9.43 8.93 -1.43
CA LYS A 149 -8.90 10.09 -2.18
C LYS A 149 -7.39 10.04 -2.37
N SER A 150 -6.68 9.46 -1.41
CA SER A 150 -5.23 9.29 -1.45
C SER A 150 -4.83 7.85 -1.84
N THR A 151 -5.75 7.08 -2.43
CA THR A 151 -5.46 5.71 -2.88
C THR A 151 -5.53 5.62 -4.39
N GLN A 152 -4.52 5.03 -5.00
CA GLN A 152 -4.49 4.72 -6.42
C GLN A 152 -4.30 3.22 -6.64
N PHE A 153 -5.10 2.64 -7.54
CA PHE A 153 -5.02 1.24 -7.92
C PHE A 153 -4.39 1.17 -9.30
N LEU A 154 -3.20 0.58 -9.39
CA LEU A 154 -2.40 0.57 -10.61
C LEU A 154 -2.75 -0.65 -11.45
N LEU A 155 -2.94 -0.41 -12.74
CA LEU A 155 -3.28 -1.40 -13.76
C LEU A 155 -2.05 -1.75 -14.59
N ASN A 156 -2.09 -2.90 -15.27
CA ASN A 156 -1.07 -3.22 -16.26
C ASN A 156 -1.34 -2.42 -17.56
N GLY A 157 -0.39 -1.57 -17.96
CA GLY A 157 -0.51 -0.79 -19.20
C GLY A 157 -0.60 -1.66 -20.45
N GLU A 158 -0.01 -2.87 -20.44
CA GLU A 158 -0.10 -3.82 -21.57
C GLU A 158 -1.53 -4.33 -21.80
N ASP A 159 -2.44 -4.14 -20.85
CA ASP A 159 -3.85 -4.50 -20.99
C ASP A 159 -4.67 -3.38 -21.66
N TYR A 160 -4.11 -2.18 -21.83
CA TYR A 160 -4.73 -1.12 -22.61
C TYR A 160 -4.38 -1.30 -24.10
N VAL A 161 -5.38 -1.49 -24.96
CA VAL A 161 -5.18 -1.97 -26.35
C VAL A 161 -4.99 -0.85 -27.38
N GLU A 162 -4.97 0.40 -26.95
CA GLU A 162 -4.75 1.56 -27.81
C GLU A 162 -3.52 2.34 -27.35
N GLU A 163 -2.88 3.07 -28.27
CA GLU A 163 -1.91 4.07 -27.87
C GLU A 163 -2.63 5.21 -27.13
N VAL A 164 -2.07 5.62 -26.00
CA VAL A 164 -2.58 6.78 -25.27
C VAL A 164 -2.01 8.02 -25.92
N ASP A 165 -2.87 8.80 -26.58
CA ASP A 165 -2.52 10.15 -27.02
C ASP A 165 -2.62 11.09 -25.80
N PHE A 166 -1.48 11.63 -25.37
CA PHE A 166 -1.38 12.48 -24.20
C PHE A 166 -0.90 13.88 -24.59
N ASP A 167 -1.65 14.89 -24.16
CA ASP A 167 -1.30 16.31 -24.29
C ASP A 167 -1.04 16.98 -22.93
N ASN A 168 -1.29 16.26 -21.84
CA ASN A 168 -1.20 16.76 -20.48
C ASN A 168 -0.93 15.64 -19.46
N ASP A 169 -0.64 16.01 -18.20
CA ASP A 169 -0.24 15.09 -17.12
C ASP A 169 -1.29 14.03 -16.76
N TYR A 170 -2.55 14.24 -17.17
CA TYR A 170 -3.73 13.43 -16.87
C TYR A 170 -4.54 13.15 -18.14
N THR A 171 -4.48 11.92 -18.64
CA THR A 171 -5.27 11.50 -19.80
C THR A 171 -6.39 10.55 -19.37
N PRO A 172 -7.68 10.94 -19.45
CA PRO A 172 -8.79 10.02 -19.18
C PRO A 172 -8.72 8.78 -20.08
N LEU A 173 -8.99 7.61 -19.51
CA LEU A 173 -9.03 6.35 -20.25
C LEU A 173 -10.46 5.79 -20.33
N LEU A 174 -10.71 4.98 -21.34
CA LEU A 174 -11.97 4.25 -21.51
C LEU A 174 -11.80 2.80 -21.05
N GLU A 175 -12.70 2.34 -20.18
CA GLU A 175 -12.76 0.95 -19.72
C GLU A 175 -12.82 -0.05 -20.89
N SER A 176 -13.60 0.27 -21.94
CA SER A 176 -13.77 -0.59 -23.12
C SER A 176 -12.50 -0.78 -23.97
N LYS A 177 -11.42 -0.08 -23.62
CA LYS A 177 -10.10 -0.21 -24.24
C LYS A 177 -9.12 -1.03 -23.39
N PHE A 178 -9.55 -1.53 -22.23
CA PHE A 178 -8.82 -2.56 -21.52
C PHE A 178 -9.23 -3.96 -22.01
N LYS A 179 -8.30 -4.92 -21.96
CA LYS A 179 -8.63 -6.34 -22.14
C LYS A 179 -9.64 -6.77 -21.07
N GLU A 180 -10.58 -7.64 -21.45
CA GLU A 180 -11.56 -8.20 -20.53
C GLU A 180 -10.86 -8.88 -19.34
N GLY A 181 -11.31 -8.56 -18.13
CA GLY A 181 -10.75 -9.11 -16.90
C GLY A 181 -9.36 -8.58 -16.54
N ALA A 182 -8.92 -7.45 -17.12
CA ALA A 182 -7.73 -6.72 -16.68
C ALA A 182 -7.79 -6.44 -15.18
N LYS A 183 -6.65 -6.56 -14.50
CA LYS A 183 -6.56 -6.59 -13.03
C LYS A 183 -5.67 -5.51 -12.46
N ILE A 184 -6.01 -5.12 -11.23
CA ILE A 184 -5.17 -4.31 -10.36
C ILE A 184 -3.90 -5.10 -10.02
N GLN A 185 -2.73 -4.53 -10.34
CA GLN A 185 -1.42 -5.11 -10.09
C GLN A 185 -0.89 -4.72 -8.72
N THR A 186 -1.03 -3.44 -8.36
CA THR A 186 -0.57 -2.87 -7.09
C THR A 186 -1.50 -1.76 -6.65
N ILE A 187 -1.41 -1.38 -5.37
CA ILE A 187 -2.18 -0.27 -4.80
C ILE A 187 -1.22 0.61 -4.04
N ARG A 188 -1.31 1.92 -4.21
CA ARG A 188 -0.44 2.88 -3.53
C ARG A 188 -1.19 3.97 -2.79
N PHE A 189 -0.56 4.50 -1.74
CA PHE A 189 -1.09 5.51 -0.83
C PHE A 189 -0.06 6.63 -0.60
N PHE A 190 -0.50 7.88 -0.57
CA PHE A 190 0.34 9.08 -0.42
C PHE A 190 -0.37 10.25 0.29
#